data_AF-A0A4Q3XQU0-F1
#
_entry.id   AF-A0A4Q3XQU0-F1
#
_cell.length_a   1.000
_cell.length_b   1.000
_cell.length_c   1.000
_cell.angle_alpha   90.00
_cell.angle_beta   90.00
_cell.angle_gamma   90.00
#
_symmetry.space_group_name_H-M   'P 1'
#
loop_
_entity.id
_entity.type
_entity.pdbx_description
1 polymer ?
#
loop_
_entity_poly.entity_id
_entity_poly.type
_entity_poly.pdbx_seq_one_letter_code
_entity_poly.pdbx_strand_id
1 'polypeptide(L)'
;MADAKSEKPALSDPITLRVPQDILDDIEKIAETSDRSRSWVIVRALKYYLMAEGNEILSIRRGLADIEAGRTVDAEEFFEELDRLNREDAA
;
A
#
# COMPACT_ATOMS: atom_id res chain seq x y z
N MET A 1 -22.77 -7.45 -21.06
CA MET A 1 -23.25 -7.92 -19.74
C MET A 1 -22.64 -6.99 -18.71
N ALA A 2 -23.48 -6.12 -18.13
CA ALA A 2 -23.24 -5.12 -17.08
C ALA A 2 -21.96 -4.24 -17.14
N ASP A 3 -22.17 -2.96 -17.46
CA ASP A 3 -21.29 -1.84 -17.11
C ASP A 3 -20.97 -1.85 -15.61
N ALA A 4 -19.76 -2.25 -15.24
CA ALA A 4 -19.21 -1.97 -13.92
C ALA A 4 -18.86 -0.48 -13.87
N LYS A 5 -19.85 0.38 -13.57
CA LYS A 5 -19.57 1.76 -13.20
C LYS A 5 -18.62 1.72 -12.01
N SER A 6 -17.42 2.26 -12.18
CA SER A 6 -16.42 2.39 -11.12
C SER A 6 -17.05 3.18 -9.98
N GLU A 7 -17.48 2.49 -8.92
CA GLU A 7 -18.06 3.13 -7.75
C GLU A 7 -16.99 3.99 -7.09
N LYS A 8 -17.31 5.27 -6.87
CA LYS A 8 -16.40 6.18 -6.17
C LYS A 8 -16.14 5.60 -4.78
N PRO A 9 -14.87 5.54 -4.32
CA PRO A 9 -14.56 5.00 -3.00
C PRO A 9 -15.34 5.71 -1.91
N ALA A 10 -15.88 4.97 -0.95
CA ALA A 10 -16.45 5.54 0.26
C ALA A 10 -15.36 6.37 0.98
N LEU A 11 -15.68 7.63 1.29
CA LEU A 11 -14.77 8.53 1.99
C LEU A 11 -14.94 8.39 3.50
N SER A 12 -13.87 8.57 4.25
CA SER A 12 -13.93 8.72 5.70
C SER A 12 -14.59 10.04 6.09
N ASP A 13 -14.88 10.18 7.38
CA ASP A 13 -15.11 11.51 7.96
C ASP A 13 -13.89 12.43 7.74
N PRO A 14 -14.08 13.76 7.71
CA PRO A 14 -12.97 14.70 7.58
C PRO A 14 -11.95 14.54 8.70
N ILE A 15 -10.67 14.51 8.31
CA ILE A 15 -9.55 14.43 9.24
C ILE A 15 -8.95 15.82 9.41
N THR A 16 -8.77 16.27 10.65
CA THR A 16 -8.03 17.50 10.96
C THR A 16 -6.56 17.16 11.20
N LEU A 17 -5.65 17.75 10.41
CA LEU A 17 -4.22 17.50 10.50
C LEU A 17 -3.46 18.82 10.69
N ARG A 18 -2.46 18.81 11.57
CA ARG A 18 -1.43 19.85 11.64
C ARG A 18 -0.19 19.38 10.91
N VAL A 19 0.36 20.21 10.04
CA VAL A 19 1.63 19.98 9.33
C VAL A 19 2.56 21.17 9.55
N PRO A 20 3.89 20.98 9.44
CA PRO A 20 4.84 22.08 9.36
C PRO A 20 4.45 23.08 8.25
N GLN A 21 4.68 24.38 8.50
CA GLN A 21 4.22 25.45 7.60
C GLN A 21 4.92 25.39 6.23
N ASP A 22 6.22 25.10 6.21
CA ASP A 22 7.01 24.90 5.00
C ASP A 22 6.45 23.77 4.11
N ILE A 23 6.04 22.66 4.74
CA ILE A 23 5.40 21.55 4.01
C ILE A 23 4.04 21.99 3.43
N LEU A 24 3.24 22.76 4.19
CA LEU A 24 1.97 23.27 3.68
C LEU A 24 2.18 24.19 2.48
N ASP A 25 3.14 25.11 2.57
CA ASP A 25 3.46 26.07 1.51
C ASP A 25 3.84 25.34 0.21
N ASP A 26 4.64 24.27 0.30
CA ASP A 26 5.03 23.49 -0.87
C ASP A 26 3.86 22.65 -1.44
N ILE A 27 3.00 22.10 -0.59
CA ILE A 27 1.76 21.43 -1.04
C ILE A 27 0.87 22.41 -1.81
N GLU A 28 0.73 23.65 -1.33
CA GLU A 28 -0.10 24.67 -1.96
C GLU A 28 0.47 25.10 -3.33
N LYS A 29 1.79 25.30 -3.43
CA LYS A 29 2.45 25.57 -4.73
C LYS A 29 2.26 24.44 -5.73
N ILE A 30 2.38 23.18 -5.28
CA ILE A 30 2.17 22.00 -6.15
C ILE A 30 0.71 21.96 -6.62
N ALA A 31 -0.23 22.19 -5.70
CA ALA A 31 -1.66 22.21 -6.01
C ALA A 31 -2.00 23.27 -7.07
N GLU A 32 -1.53 24.50 -6.86
CA GLU A 32 -1.71 25.62 -7.81
C GLU A 32 -1.09 25.31 -9.18
N THR A 33 0.18 24.90 -9.21
CA THR A 33 0.92 24.65 -10.46
C THR A 33 0.32 23.50 -11.26
N SER A 34 -0.24 22.49 -10.59
CA SER A 34 -0.82 21.31 -11.23
C SER A 34 -2.31 21.40 -11.54
N ASP A 35 -2.96 22.52 -11.22
CA ASP A 35 -4.42 22.70 -11.28
C ASP A 35 -5.16 21.57 -10.53
N ARG A 36 -4.73 21.31 -9.29
CA ARG A 36 -5.30 20.28 -8.42
C ARG A 36 -5.66 20.85 -7.06
N SER A 37 -6.57 20.18 -6.36
CA SER A 37 -6.88 20.54 -4.97
C SER A 37 -5.76 20.12 -4.03
N ARG A 38 -5.59 20.86 -2.92
CA ARG A 38 -4.72 20.48 -1.81
C ARG A 38 -4.98 19.06 -1.33
N SER A 39 -6.24 18.68 -1.17
CA SER A 39 -6.63 17.31 -0.78
C SER A 39 -6.16 16.26 -1.78
N TRP A 40 -6.15 16.56 -3.08
CA TRP A 40 -5.66 15.62 -4.09
C TRP A 40 -4.15 15.39 -3.93
N VAL A 41 -3.36 16.45 -3.71
CA VAL A 41 -1.91 16.36 -3.49
C VAL A 41 -1.61 15.53 -2.24
N ILE A 42 -2.30 15.82 -1.14
CA ILE A 42 -2.15 15.10 0.13
C ILE A 42 -2.51 13.62 -0.03
N VAL A 43 -3.68 13.31 -0.59
CA VAL A 43 -4.10 11.91 -0.80
C VAL A 43 -3.14 11.18 -1.73
N ARG A 44 -2.60 11.85 -2.76
CA ARG A 44 -1.59 11.27 -3.64
C ARG A 44 -0.32 10.91 -2.87
N ALA A 45 0.21 11.82 -2.06
CA ALA A 45 1.39 11.57 -1.24
C ALA A 45 1.17 10.40 -0.27
N LEU A 46 0.02 10.36 0.40
CA LEU A 46 -0.35 9.26 1.30
C LEU A 46 -0.45 7.91 0.57
N LYS A 47 -0.99 7.89 -0.66
CA LYS A 47 -1.00 6.67 -1.48
C LYS A 47 0.41 6.19 -1.81
N TYR A 48 1.33 7.08 -2.17
CA TYR A 48 2.72 6.71 -2.44
C TYR A 48 3.40 6.13 -1.19
N TYR A 49 3.19 6.73 -0.02
CA TYR A 49 3.68 6.16 1.24
C TYR A 49 3.12 4.74 1.46
N LEU A 50 1.80 4.55 1.30
CA LEU A 50 1.14 3.26 1.47
C LEU A 50 1.56 2.21 0.44
N MET A 51 2.00 2.60 -0.75
CA MET A 51 2.52 1.68 -1.77
C MET A 51 3.97 1.27 -1.53
N ALA A 52 4.73 2.07 -0.78
CA ALA A 52 6.14 1.83 -0.47
C ALA A 52 6.29 1.35 0.98
N GLU A 53 6.87 2.18 1.85
CA GLU A 53 7.15 1.88 3.26
C GLU A 53 5.91 1.38 4.03
N GLY A 54 4.76 2.01 3.80
CA GLY A 54 3.51 1.59 4.44
C GLY A 54 3.11 0.17 4.07
N ASN A 55 3.38 -0.29 2.85
CA ASN A 55 3.08 -1.66 2.44
C ASN A 55 3.98 -2.67 3.17
N GLU A 56 5.26 -2.35 3.34
CA GLU A 56 6.21 -3.20 4.08
C GLU A 56 5.76 -3.39 5.53
N ILE A 57 5.44 -2.30 6.23
CA ILE A 57 4.94 -2.33 7.60
C ILE A 57 3.67 -3.19 7.71
N LEU A 58 2.73 -2.99 6.78
CA LEU A 58 1.48 -3.77 6.76
C LEU A 58 1.73 -5.25 6.42
N SER A 59 2.72 -5.57 5.58
CA SER A 59 3.09 -6.94 5.26
C SER A 59 3.70 -7.67 6.45
N ILE A 60 4.61 -7.02 7.18
CA ILE A 60 5.17 -7.55 8.43
C ILE A 60 4.05 -7.82 9.44
N ARG A 61 3.13 -6.86 9.62
CA ARG A 61 1.97 -7.04 10.51
C ARG A 61 1.12 -8.24 10.11
N ARG A 62 0.89 -8.48 8.82
CA ARG A 62 0.16 -9.67 8.33
C ARG A 62 0.92 -10.96 8.66
N GLY A 63 2.22 -11.01 8.39
CA GLY A 63 3.06 -12.18 8.70
C GLY A 63 3.04 -12.54 10.19
N LEU A 64 3.09 -11.54 11.08
CA LEU A 64 2.95 -11.77 12.53
C LEU A 64 1.58 -12.37 12.89
N ALA A 65 0.50 -11.89 12.26
CA ALA A 65 -0.83 -12.44 12.47
C ALA A 65 -1.01 -13.85 11.87
N ASP A 66 -0.27 -14.19 10.81
CA ASP A 66 -0.22 -15.55 10.25
C ASP A 66 0.48 -16.51 11.21
N ILE A 67 1.59 -16.10 11.83
CA ILE A 67 2.28 -16.88 12.86
C ILE A 67 1.35 -17.14 14.06
N GLU A 68 0.69 -16.10 14.58
CA GLU A 68 -0.22 -16.23 15.73
C GLU A 68 -1.39 -17.19 15.43
N ALA A 69 -1.87 -17.19 14.18
CA ALA A 69 -2.95 -18.07 13.75
C ALA A 69 -2.48 -19.47 13.29
N GLY A 70 -1.18 -19.78 13.40
CA GLY A 70 -0.62 -21.06 12.95
C GLY A 70 -0.61 -21.26 11.43
N ARG A 71 -0.75 -20.19 10.63
CA ARG A 71 -0.66 -20.21 9.16
C ARG A 71 0.81 -20.15 8.72
N THR A 72 1.59 -21.14 9.14
CA THR A 72 3.03 -21.25 8.84
C THR A 72 3.32 -22.58 8.15
N VAL A 73 4.38 -22.64 7.37
CA VAL A 73 4.92 -23.88 6.79
C VAL A 73 6.29 -24.17 7.39
N ASP A 74 6.71 -25.43 7.38
CA ASP A 74 8.08 -25.78 7.74
C ASP A 74 9.06 -25.25 6.70
N ALA A 75 10.18 -24.70 7.16
CA ALA A 75 11.14 -24.05 6.27
C ALA A 75 11.88 -25.06 5.38
N GLU A 76 12.28 -26.20 5.94
CA GLU A 76 13.00 -27.24 5.21
C GLU A 76 12.10 -27.84 4.11
N GLU A 77 10.85 -28.18 4.45
CA GLU A 77 9.86 -28.68 3.47
C GLU A 77 9.61 -27.67 2.33
N PHE A 78 9.52 -26.38 2.67
CA PHE A 78 9.33 -25.32 1.68
C PHE A 78 10.54 -25.18 0.73
N PHE A 79 11.77 -25.24 1.25
CA PHE A 79 12.97 -25.16 0.39
C PHE A 79 13.10 -26.39 -0.51
N GLU A 80 12.81 -27.59 -0.01
CA GLU A 80 12.78 -28.81 -0.82
C GLU A 80 11.76 -28.72 -1.96
N GLU A 81 10.59 -28.13 -1.70
CA GLU A 81 9.57 -27.87 -2.72
C GLU A 81 10.04 -26.89 -3.78
N LEU A 82 10.64 -25.76 -3.39
CA LEU A 82 11.18 -24.77 -4.34
C LEU A 82 12.28 -25.36 -5.23
N ASP A 83 13.18 -26.17 -4.67
CA ASP A 83 14.27 -26.81 -5.42
C ASP A 83 13.77 -27.85 -6.42
N ARG A 84 12.64 -28.52 -6.11
CA ARG A 84 11.98 -29.43 -7.04
C ARG A 84 11.36 -28.65 -8.20
N LEU A 85 10.60 -27.58 -7.92
CA LEU A 85 9.96 -26.75 -8.94
C LEU A 85 10.98 -26.13 -9.91
N ASN A 86 12.08 -25.58 -9.40
CA ASN A 86 13.14 -25.01 -10.23
C ASN A 86 13.79 -26.02 -11.19
N ARG A 87 13.83 -27.32 -10.83
CA ARG A 87 14.36 -28.38 -11.69
C ARG A 87 13.36 -28.80 -12.77
N GLU A 88 12.07 -28.76 -12.47
CA GLU A 88 11.00 -29.09 -13.40
C GLU A 88 10.83 -28.00 -14.49
N ASP A 89 10.97 -26.72 -14.13
CA ASP A 89 10.91 -25.61 -15.10
C ASP A 89 12.14 -25.55 -16.04
N ALA A 90 13.24 -26.21 -15.67
CA ALA A 90 14.48 -26.27 -16.45
C ALA A 90 14.55 -27.47 -17.41
N ALA A 91 13.57 -28.38 -17.39
CA ALA A 91 13.49 -29.61 -18.18
C ALA A 91 12.55 -29.48 -19.38
#